data_AF-A0A498CBH9-F1
#
_entry.id   AF-A0A498CBH9-F1
#
_cell.length_a   1.000
_cell.length_b   1.000
_cell.length_c   1.000
_cell.angle_alpha   90.00
_cell.angle_beta   90.00
_cell.angle_gamma   90.00
#
_symmetry.space_group_name_H-M   'P 1'
#
loop_
_entity.id
_entity.type
_entity.pdbx_description
1 polymer ?
#
loop_
_entity_poly.entity_id
_entity_poly.type
_entity_poly.pdbx_seq_one_letter_code
_entity_poly.pdbx_strand_id
1 'polypeptide(L)'
;MLGSRWPALEGDAVPAVRLYHRGSALGRAWLREHRIGLNAPLLRRADGWQAARETVAHEVAHLAAWAVYRDRGHGAGWRQVMAALGVPATRTHSLDVSGIPGTQRRWRYRCACSTHRITTTRHNRIRQGRMRYHCRRCGEALARELEGGPGVDT
;
A
#
# COMPACT_ATOMS: atom_id res chain seq x y z
N MET A 1 -19.91 -10.09 -22.96
CA MET A 1 -19.97 -8.71 -22.42
C MET A 1 -20.24 -8.79 -20.92
N LEU A 2 -19.66 -7.91 -20.10
CA LEU A 2 -19.78 -7.97 -18.64
C LEU A 2 -21.22 -7.71 -18.13
N GLY A 3 -22.03 -6.94 -18.90
CA GLY A 3 -23.39 -6.53 -18.50
C GLY A 3 -24.35 -7.68 -18.21
N SER A 4 -24.41 -8.69 -19.07
CA SER A 4 -25.33 -9.84 -18.87
C SER A 4 -24.99 -10.69 -17.64
N ARG A 5 -23.75 -10.65 -17.17
CA ARG A 5 -23.31 -11.37 -15.96
C ARG A 5 -23.58 -10.59 -14.67
N TRP A 6 -23.60 -9.25 -14.76
CA TRP A 6 -23.80 -8.36 -13.62
C TRP A 6 -24.74 -7.21 -13.99
N PRO A 7 -26.07 -7.47 -14.01
CA PRO A 7 -27.06 -6.44 -14.31
C PRO A 7 -26.99 -5.23 -13.35
N ALA A 8 -26.55 -5.46 -12.11
CA ALA A 8 -26.34 -4.39 -11.12
C ALA A 8 -25.25 -3.39 -11.50
N LEU A 9 -24.42 -3.68 -12.51
CA LEU A 9 -23.40 -2.77 -13.05
C LEU A 9 -23.87 -2.10 -14.36
N GLU A 10 -25.03 -2.47 -14.89
CA GLU A 10 -25.57 -1.84 -16.10
C GLU A 10 -26.11 -0.43 -15.77
N GLY A 11 -25.67 0.56 -16.54
CA GLY A 11 -26.00 1.97 -16.29
C GLY A 11 -25.29 2.57 -15.07
N ASP A 12 -24.41 1.81 -14.42
CA ASP A 12 -23.67 2.26 -13.25
C ASP A 12 -22.66 3.35 -13.64
N ALA A 13 -22.51 4.36 -12.79
CA ALA A 13 -21.70 5.52 -13.12
C ALA A 13 -20.21 5.14 -13.28
N VAL A 14 -19.52 5.78 -14.22
CA VAL A 14 -18.06 5.66 -14.33
C VAL A 14 -17.43 6.17 -13.02
N PRO A 15 -16.54 5.39 -12.37
CA PRO A 15 -15.99 5.81 -11.09
C PRO A 15 -15.12 7.05 -11.25
N ALA A 16 -15.22 7.97 -10.29
CA ALA A 16 -14.36 9.14 -10.29
C ALA A 16 -12.89 8.71 -10.14
N VAL A 17 -11.98 9.43 -10.81
CA VAL A 17 -10.53 9.22 -10.67
C VAL A 17 -9.92 10.41 -9.94
N ARG A 18 -9.08 10.15 -8.92
CA ARG A 18 -8.33 11.19 -8.22
C ARG A 18 -6.85 10.87 -8.15
N LEU A 19 -6.02 11.88 -8.34
CA LEU A 19 -4.61 11.80 -8.02
C LEU A 19 -4.38 12.10 -6.54
N TYR A 20 -3.46 11.36 -5.94
CA TYR A 20 -2.93 11.66 -4.62
C TYR A 20 -1.39 11.57 -4.62
N HIS A 21 -0.75 12.14 -3.59
CA HIS A 21 0.69 12.43 -3.63
C HIS A 21 1.49 11.83 -2.47
N ARG A 22 0.91 10.86 -1.74
CA ARG A 22 1.52 10.26 -0.55
C ARG A 22 1.10 8.80 -0.35
N GLY A 23 1.93 8.02 0.31
CA GLY A 23 1.70 6.61 0.63
C GLY A 23 2.45 5.68 -0.33
N SER A 24 2.53 4.40 0.06
CA SER A 24 3.31 3.37 -0.66
C SER A 24 2.50 2.56 -1.66
N ALA A 25 1.20 2.82 -1.80
CA ALA A 25 0.35 2.14 -2.77
C ALA A 25 0.27 2.97 -4.05
N LEU A 26 0.23 2.31 -5.21
CA LEU A 26 -0.01 2.94 -6.51
C LEU A 26 -1.50 3.25 -6.71
N GLY A 27 -2.37 2.32 -6.29
CA GLY A 27 -3.82 2.41 -6.41
C GLY A 27 -4.53 2.45 -5.06
N ARG A 28 -5.78 2.91 -5.08
CA ARG A 28 -6.75 2.73 -3.99
C ARG A 28 -8.18 2.84 -4.50
N ALA A 29 -9.07 2.01 -3.99
CA ALA A 29 -10.52 2.16 -4.12
C ALA A 29 -11.15 2.77 -2.85
N TRP A 30 -12.09 3.68 -3.05
CA TRP A 30 -12.99 4.23 -2.05
C TRP A 30 -14.40 3.75 -2.37
N LEU A 31 -14.81 2.65 -1.74
CA LEU A 31 -16.00 1.87 -2.09
C LEU A 31 -17.30 2.66 -1.96
N ARG A 32 -17.43 3.52 -0.94
CA ARG A 32 -18.66 4.29 -0.68
C ARG A 32 -18.79 5.49 -1.60
N GLU A 33 -17.65 6.08 -1.95
CA GLU A 33 -17.54 7.25 -2.80
C GLU A 33 -17.49 6.91 -4.30
N HIS A 34 -17.58 5.61 -4.64
CA HIS A 34 -17.48 5.07 -6.01
C HIS A 34 -16.32 5.69 -6.79
N ARG A 35 -15.13 5.63 -6.19
CA ARG A 35 -13.95 6.36 -6.66
C ARG A 35 -12.70 5.51 -6.59
N ILE A 36 -11.84 5.64 -7.59
CA ILE A 36 -10.47 5.13 -7.55
C ILE A 36 -9.45 6.26 -7.44
N GLY A 37 -8.27 5.94 -6.92
CA GLY A 37 -7.16 6.85 -6.77
C GLY A 37 -5.88 6.30 -7.32
N LEU A 38 -5.07 7.17 -7.90
CA LEU A 38 -3.71 6.86 -8.37
C LEU A 38 -2.68 7.76 -7.69
N ASN A 39 -1.59 7.16 -7.22
CA ASN A 39 -0.49 7.88 -6.61
C ASN A 39 0.37 8.52 -7.70
N ALA A 40 0.23 9.82 -7.93
CA ALA A 40 0.86 10.51 -9.05
C ALA A 40 2.41 10.44 -9.02
N PRO A 41 3.09 10.60 -7.86
CA PRO A 41 4.52 10.34 -7.76
C PRO A 41 4.97 8.93 -8.17
N LEU A 42 4.22 7.87 -7.80
CA LEU A 42 4.54 6.50 -8.19
C LEU A 42 4.20 6.25 -9.67
N LEU A 43 3.07 6.75 -10.15
CA LEU A 43 2.64 6.61 -11.54
C LEU A 43 3.65 7.20 -12.54
N ARG A 44 4.38 8.25 -12.13
CA ARG A 44 5.43 8.87 -12.95
C ARG A 44 6.72 8.04 -13.06
N ARG A 45 6.85 6.96 -12.30
CA ARG A 45 8.01 6.04 -12.36
C ARG A 45 7.76 4.96 -13.40
N ALA A 46 8.83 4.39 -13.95
CA ALA A 46 8.73 3.35 -14.97
C ALA A 46 7.99 2.08 -14.46
N ASP A 47 8.34 1.61 -13.26
CA ASP A 47 7.68 0.48 -12.59
C ASP A 47 6.21 0.77 -12.26
N GLY A 48 5.92 1.99 -11.79
CA GLY A 48 4.55 2.42 -11.52
C GLY A 48 3.69 2.55 -12.78
N TRP A 49 4.26 3.05 -13.88
CA TRP A 49 3.57 3.11 -15.17
C TRP A 49 3.29 1.72 -15.74
N GLN A 50 4.26 0.80 -15.68
CA GLN A 50 4.08 -0.60 -16.09
C GLN A 50 2.95 -1.28 -15.32
N ALA A 51 2.84 -1.00 -14.02
CA ALA A 51 1.80 -1.56 -13.16
C ALA A 51 0.43 -0.82 -13.24
N ALA A 52 0.35 0.30 -13.97
CA ALA A 52 -0.83 1.18 -13.93
C ALA A 52 -2.11 0.50 -14.43
N ARG A 53 -2.02 -0.25 -15.54
CA ARG A 53 -3.17 -0.98 -16.11
C ARG A 53 -3.73 -2.00 -15.13
N GLU A 54 -2.86 -2.82 -14.54
CA GLU A 54 -3.26 -3.84 -13.56
C GLU A 54 -3.83 -3.20 -12.29
N THR A 55 -3.23 -2.10 -11.85
CA THR A 55 -3.70 -1.35 -10.70
C THR A 55 -5.10 -0.77 -10.94
N VAL A 56 -5.35 -0.14 -12.09
CA VAL A 56 -6.70 0.39 -12.41
C VAL A 56 -7.73 -0.73 -12.43
N ALA A 57 -7.42 -1.86 -13.06
CA ALA A 57 -8.30 -3.03 -13.08
C ALA A 57 -8.59 -3.55 -11.65
N HIS A 58 -7.56 -3.63 -10.80
CA HIS A 58 -7.67 -4.05 -9.41
C HIS A 58 -8.61 -3.15 -8.60
N GLU A 59 -8.45 -1.82 -8.70
CA GLU A 59 -9.27 -0.88 -7.96
C GLU A 59 -10.71 -0.82 -8.48
N VAL A 60 -10.90 -0.91 -9.80
CA VAL A 60 -12.26 -1.03 -10.40
C VAL A 60 -12.93 -2.33 -9.98
N ALA A 61 -12.17 -3.44 -9.89
CA ALA A 61 -12.71 -4.72 -9.42
C ALA A 61 -13.18 -4.63 -7.97
N HIS A 62 -12.52 -3.85 -7.10
CA HIS A 62 -13.02 -3.57 -5.76
C HIS A 62 -14.38 -2.86 -5.77
N LEU A 63 -14.57 -1.85 -6.64
CA LEU A 63 -15.85 -1.15 -6.74
C LEU A 63 -16.97 -2.07 -7.25
N ALA A 64 -16.72 -2.81 -8.33
CA ALA A 64 -17.69 -3.75 -8.88
C ALA A 64 -18.04 -4.87 -7.90
N ALA A 65 -17.04 -5.44 -7.21
CA ALA A 65 -17.29 -6.48 -6.22
C ALA A 65 -18.04 -5.97 -4.99
N TRP A 66 -17.81 -4.71 -4.60
CA TRP A 66 -18.60 -4.06 -3.56
C TRP A 66 -20.04 -3.82 -3.99
N ALA A 67 -20.27 -3.34 -5.21
CA ALA A 67 -21.60 -3.07 -5.75
C ALA A 67 -22.45 -4.34 -5.85
N VAL A 68 -21.87 -5.42 -6.41
CA VAL A 68 -22.60 -6.68 -6.65
C VAL A 68 -22.68 -7.56 -5.41
N TYR A 69 -21.59 -7.70 -4.65
CA TYR A 69 -21.43 -8.73 -3.62
C TYR A 69 -21.23 -8.18 -2.20
N ARG A 70 -21.15 -6.86 -2.03
CA ARG A 70 -20.71 -6.21 -0.78
C ARG A 70 -19.35 -6.71 -0.28
N ASP A 71 -18.50 -7.18 -1.19
CA ASP A 71 -17.13 -7.61 -0.89
C ASP A 71 -16.25 -6.38 -0.64
N ARG A 72 -15.62 -6.32 0.55
CA ARG A 72 -14.80 -5.15 0.96
C ARG A 72 -13.31 -5.33 0.68
N GLY A 73 -12.92 -6.49 0.18
CA GLY A 73 -11.51 -6.82 -0.03
C GLY A 73 -11.37 -7.71 -1.24
N HIS A 74 -10.68 -8.83 -1.05
CA HIS A 74 -10.31 -9.76 -2.13
C HIS A 74 -11.00 -11.11 -1.97
N GLY A 75 -12.26 -11.08 -1.54
CA GLY A 75 -13.10 -12.26 -1.35
C GLY A 75 -13.55 -12.89 -2.66
N ALA A 76 -14.58 -13.74 -2.59
CA ALA A 76 -15.05 -14.51 -3.74
C ALA A 76 -15.66 -13.61 -4.84
N GLY A 77 -16.32 -12.51 -4.47
CA GLY A 77 -16.88 -11.56 -5.43
C GLY A 77 -15.78 -10.86 -6.21
N TRP A 78 -14.76 -10.36 -5.51
CA TRP A 78 -13.60 -9.71 -6.13
C TRP A 78 -12.84 -10.65 -7.08
N ARG A 79 -12.60 -11.90 -6.67
CA ARG A 79 -11.92 -12.88 -7.54
C ARG A 79 -12.70 -13.17 -8.82
N GLN A 80 -14.02 -13.24 -8.75
CA GLN A 80 -14.86 -13.44 -9.94
C GLN A 80 -14.78 -12.25 -10.89
N VAL A 81 -14.81 -11.01 -10.36
CA VAL A 81 -14.67 -9.80 -11.17
C VAL A 81 -13.28 -9.75 -11.84
N MET A 82 -12.21 -9.98 -11.08
CA MET A 82 -10.86 -10.03 -11.64
C MET A 82 -10.70 -11.08 -12.74
N ALA A 83 -11.26 -12.27 -12.54
CA ALA A 83 -11.26 -13.33 -13.56
C ALA A 83 -11.98 -12.89 -14.84
N ALA A 84 -13.11 -12.17 -14.71
CA ALA A 84 -13.83 -11.64 -15.86
C ALA A 84 -13.13 -10.46 -16.55
N LEU A 85 -12.31 -9.68 -15.82
CA LEU A 85 -11.47 -8.64 -16.41
C LEU A 85 -10.27 -9.21 -17.18
N GLY A 86 -9.92 -10.49 -16.97
CA GLY A 86 -8.78 -11.13 -17.65
C GLY A 86 -7.43 -10.53 -17.27
N VAL A 87 -7.35 -9.87 -16.10
CA VAL A 87 -6.12 -9.25 -15.58
C VAL A 87 -5.61 -10.06 -14.40
N PRO A 88 -4.28 -10.28 -14.26
CA PRO A 88 -3.73 -10.99 -13.11
C PRO A 88 -4.20 -10.39 -11.78
N ALA A 89 -4.58 -11.26 -10.83
CA ALA A 89 -4.97 -10.89 -9.47
C ALA A 89 -3.76 -10.56 -8.58
N THR A 90 -2.79 -9.83 -9.12
CA THR A 90 -1.55 -9.49 -8.42
C THR A 90 -1.87 -8.51 -7.28
N ARG A 91 -1.63 -8.93 -6.04
CA ARG A 91 -1.90 -8.11 -4.84
C ARG A 91 -0.79 -7.12 -4.54
N THR A 92 0.42 -7.38 -5.01
CA THR A 92 1.63 -6.65 -4.62
C THR A 92 2.55 -6.47 -5.82
N HIS A 93 2.62 -5.24 -6.33
CA HIS A 93 3.76 -4.81 -7.12
C HIS A 93 4.85 -4.35 -6.15
N SER A 94 6.07 -4.87 -6.31
CA SER A 94 7.25 -4.37 -5.60
C SER A 94 7.70 -3.07 -6.25
N LEU A 95 7.00 -1.98 -5.93
CA LEU A 95 7.34 -0.65 -6.43
C LEU A 95 8.45 -0.03 -5.59
N ASP A 96 9.35 0.71 -6.25
CA ASP A 96 10.22 1.61 -5.50
C ASP A 96 9.35 2.74 -4.94
N VAL A 97 9.38 2.89 -3.62
CA VAL A 97 8.64 3.92 -2.88
C VAL A 97 9.58 4.93 -2.21
N SER A 98 10.87 4.88 -2.55
CA SER A 98 11.90 5.76 -2.00
C SER A 98 11.58 7.22 -2.30
N GLY A 99 11.63 8.07 -1.28
CA GLY A 99 11.33 9.51 -1.41
C GLY A 99 9.84 9.86 -1.55
N ILE A 100 8.93 8.88 -1.61
CA ILE A 100 7.49 9.19 -1.65
C ILE A 100 7.01 9.65 -0.27
N PRO A 101 6.33 10.82 -0.17
CA PRO A 101 5.78 11.31 1.10
C PRO A 101 4.83 10.30 1.76
N GLY A 102 4.79 10.24 3.09
CA GLY A 102 3.88 9.35 3.81
C GLY A 102 4.22 7.84 3.74
N THR A 103 5.36 7.47 3.16
CA THR A 103 5.92 6.12 3.28
C THR A 103 6.61 5.92 4.63
N GLN A 104 6.53 4.70 5.17
CA GLN A 104 7.16 4.37 6.45
C GLN A 104 8.67 4.24 6.26
N ARG A 105 9.43 5.26 6.71
CA ARG A 105 10.88 5.13 6.89
C ARG A 105 11.19 3.95 7.83
N ARG A 106 12.37 3.37 7.63
CA ARG A 106 12.93 2.34 8.51
C ARG A 106 14.02 2.98 9.35
N TRP A 107 13.83 2.95 10.66
CA TRP A 107 14.74 3.55 11.64
C TRP A 107 15.64 2.48 12.23
N ARG A 108 16.94 2.76 12.35
CA ARG A 108 17.92 1.85 12.93
C ARG A 108 17.87 1.89 14.46
N TYR A 109 17.78 0.71 15.05
CA TYR A 109 17.80 0.47 16.49
C TYR A 109 18.74 -0.70 16.78
N ARG A 110 19.37 -0.75 17.94
CA ARG A 110 20.32 -1.80 18.33
C ARG A 110 20.02 -2.41 19.69
N CYS A 111 20.30 -3.71 19.83
CA CYS A 111 20.59 -4.44 21.08
C CYS A 111 22.09 -4.77 21.09
N ALA A 112 22.60 -5.41 22.14
CA ALA A 112 23.93 -6.02 22.14
C ALA A 112 24.10 -7.12 21.07
N CYS A 113 22.98 -7.63 20.55
CA CYS A 113 22.93 -8.83 19.74
C CYS A 113 22.84 -8.61 18.22
N SER A 114 22.36 -7.45 17.77
CA SER A 114 22.09 -7.13 16.36
C SER A 114 21.53 -5.71 16.17
N THR A 115 21.50 -5.28 14.91
CA THR A 115 20.78 -4.08 14.46
C THR A 115 19.42 -4.43 13.87
N HIS A 116 18.41 -3.62 14.19
CA HIS A 116 17.02 -3.78 13.79
C HIS A 116 16.53 -2.57 13.00
N ARG A 117 15.66 -2.81 12.00
CA ARG A 117 14.97 -1.77 11.24
C ARG A 117 13.50 -1.72 11.66
N ILE A 118 13.14 -0.73 12.48
CA ILE A 118 11.75 -0.55 12.92
C ILE A 118 11.00 0.47 12.06
N THR A 119 9.66 0.40 12.04
CA THR A 119 8.83 1.33 11.26
C THR A 119 8.77 2.71 11.91
N THR A 120 8.44 3.76 11.14
CA THR A 120 8.15 5.10 11.67
C THR A 120 7.09 5.07 12.78
N THR A 121 6.06 4.22 12.68
CA THR A 121 5.08 4.05 13.77
C THR A 121 5.72 3.59 15.07
N ARG A 122 6.58 2.56 15.03
CA ARG A 122 7.27 2.07 16.24
C ARG A 122 8.25 3.11 16.78
N HIS A 123 9.01 3.74 15.90
CA HIS A 123 9.92 4.84 16.25
C HIS A 123 9.18 5.98 16.98
N ASN A 124 8.05 6.44 16.45
CA ASN A 124 7.25 7.50 17.06
C ASN A 124 6.68 7.09 18.42
N ARG A 125 6.22 5.85 18.57
CA ARG A 125 5.77 5.34 19.89
C ARG A 125 6.90 5.31 20.92
N ILE A 126 8.12 4.94 20.52
CA ILE A 126 9.30 5.00 21.39
C ILE A 126 9.62 6.45 21.75
N ARG A 127 9.70 7.35 20.75
CA ARG A 127 9.99 8.79 20.97
C ARG A 127 8.99 9.49 21.88
N GLN A 128 7.72 9.06 21.84
CA GLN A 128 6.65 9.59 22.69
C GLN A 128 6.61 8.93 24.08
N GLY A 129 7.53 8.02 24.40
CA GLY A 129 7.53 7.27 25.66
C GLY A 129 6.36 6.28 25.81
N ARG A 130 5.57 6.04 24.76
CA ARG A 130 4.36 5.22 24.80
C ARG A 130 4.63 3.72 24.74
N MET A 131 5.81 3.31 24.30
CA MET A 131 6.17 1.90 24.15
C MET A 131 7.68 1.69 24.20
N ARG A 132 8.11 0.61 24.86
CA ARG A 132 9.48 0.10 24.82
C ARG A 132 9.47 -1.26 24.14
N TYR A 133 10.16 -1.38 23.00
CA TYR A 133 10.26 -2.63 22.26
C TYR A 133 11.52 -3.37 22.67
N HIS A 134 11.44 -4.70 22.73
CA HIS A 134 12.54 -5.58 23.12
C HIS A 134 12.91 -6.50 21.95
N CYS A 135 14.19 -6.87 21.88
CA CYS A 135 14.68 -7.84 20.92
C CYS A 135 14.11 -9.22 21.24
N ARG A 136 13.59 -9.91 20.21
CA ARG A 136 13.06 -11.27 20.38
C ARG A 136 14.14 -12.33 20.62
N ARG A 137 15.41 -12.01 20.36
CA ARG A 137 16.54 -12.94 20.50
C ARG A 137 17.20 -12.86 21.87
N CYS A 138 17.57 -11.66 22.33
CA CYS A 138 18.25 -11.48 23.61
C CYS A 138 17.36 -10.87 24.72
N GLY A 139 16.13 -10.44 24.41
CA GLY A 139 15.25 -9.79 25.38
C GLY A 139 15.59 -8.33 25.70
N GLU A 140 16.75 -7.82 25.27
CA GLU A 140 17.15 -6.44 25.58
C GLU A 140 16.29 -5.40 24.88
N ALA A 141 16.16 -4.24 25.51
CA ALA A 141 15.42 -3.13 24.94
C ALA A 141 16.15 -2.51 23.75
N LEU A 142 15.39 -2.19 22.71
CA LEU A 142 15.92 -1.56 21.52
C LEU A 142 16.27 -0.09 21.80
N ALA A 143 17.55 0.27 21.62
CA ALA A 143 18.03 1.63 21.69
C ALA A 143 18.16 2.25 20.30
N ARG A 144 17.80 3.52 20.14
CA ARG A 144 17.97 4.23 18.86
C ARG A 144 19.47 4.38 18.60
N GLU A 145 19.89 4.04 17.38
CA GLU A 145 21.19 4.46 16.88
C GLU A 145 21.10 5.95 16.56
N LEU A 146 21.79 6.80 17.33
CA LEU A 146 21.83 8.24 17.06
C LEU A 146 22.71 8.44 15.82
N GLU A 147 22.11 8.88 14.72
CA GLU A 147 22.86 9.43 13.59
C GLU A 147 23.44 10.78 14.03
N GLY A 148 24.76 10.92 14.08
CA GLY A 148 25.39 12.19 14.40
C GLY A 148 26.84 12.29 13.95
N GLY A 149 27.16 13.38 13.27
CA GLY A 149 28.50 14.00 13.24
C GLY A 149 29.59 13.30 12.41
N PRO A 150 30.61 14.03 11.93
CA PRO A 150 31.43 13.63 10.80
C PRO A 150 32.51 12.60 11.18
N GLY A 151 32.76 11.69 10.24
CA GLY A 151 33.88 10.75 10.21
C GLY A 151 33.76 9.96 8.90
N VAL A 152 34.24 10.53 7.80
CA VAL A 152 35.54 10.19 7.19
C VAL A 152 35.54 8.77 6.65
N ASP A 153 35.39 8.72 5.33
CA ASP A 153 35.93 7.80 4.33
C ASP A 153 36.41 6.42 4.79
N THR A 154 35.76 5.39 4.25
CA THR A 154 36.37 4.48 3.27
C THR A 154 35.29 3.87 2.37
#